data_AF-A0A1S3KWN0-F1
#
_entry.id   AF-A0A1S3KWN0-F1
#
_cell.length_a   1.000
_cell.length_b   1.000
_cell.length_c   1.000
_cell.angle_alpha   90.00
_cell.angle_beta   90.00
_cell.angle_gamma   90.00
#
_symmetry.space_group_name_H-M   'P 1'
#
loop_
_entity.id
_entity.type
_entity.pdbx_description
1 polymer ?
#
loop_
_entity_poly.entity_id
_entity_poly.type
_entity_poly.pdbx_seq_one_letter_code
_entity_poly.pdbx_strand_id
1 'polypeptide(L)'
;MPRRVVRLIVRGRGAIDNVTIATTAHTAAFFAASDWLLRNQDERGGWPIMVTRKLGEGFRPLEPGWYSAMAQGQAMSTLVRAYLLTKDQTYLNAALRATGPYKLPSEQHGVKAVFMNKYDWYEEYPTTPGSFVLNGFIYSLLGLHDLAETAGEKLGRESGLLFSRGMESLKAMLPLYDTGSGSIYDLRHYMLGTAPNLARWDYHTTHINQLQLLASIDNAPIFRDVVKRWKSYLKGGRAKHN
;
A
#
# COMPACT_ATOMS: atom_id res chain seq x y z
N MET A 1 23.61 14.88 -17.71
CA MET A 1 22.69 16.02 -17.56
C MET A 1 22.48 16.66 -18.93
N PRO A 2 21.27 16.65 -19.49
CA PRO A 2 20.97 17.42 -20.68
C PRO A 2 21.21 18.92 -20.40
N ARG A 3 21.88 19.63 -21.32
CA ARG A 3 22.23 21.06 -21.13
C ARG A 3 21.29 22.03 -21.85
N ARG A 4 20.68 21.59 -22.95
CA ARG A 4 19.85 22.45 -23.81
C ARG A 4 18.95 21.60 -24.70
N VAL A 5 17.67 21.98 -24.80
CA VAL A 5 16.78 21.52 -25.87
C VAL A 5 17.06 22.38 -27.10
N VAL A 6 17.55 21.79 -28.18
CA VAL A 6 18.06 22.56 -29.35
C VAL A 6 16.96 22.90 -30.34
N ARG A 7 16.14 21.92 -30.74
CA ARG A 7 15.03 22.08 -31.68
C ARG A 7 14.12 20.85 -31.64
N LEU A 8 12.87 21.03 -32.05
CA LEU A 8 11.92 19.95 -32.36
C LEU A 8 11.73 19.91 -33.89
N ILE A 9 11.88 18.74 -34.51
CA ILE A 9 11.71 18.54 -35.96
C ILE A 9 10.51 17.63 -36.17
N VAL A 10 9.52 18.10 -36.94
CA VAL A 10 8.34 17.31 -37.35
C VAL A 10 8.52 16.86 -38.80
N ARG A 11 8.16 15.61 -39.11
CA ARG A 11 8.16 15.03 -40.47
C ARG A 11 6.85 14.27 -40.70
N GLY A 12 6.32 14.29 -41.93
CA GLY A 12 5.02 13.71 -42.28
C GLY A 12 3.93 14.76 -42.50
N ARG A 13 2.65 14.37 -42.42
CA ARG A 13 1.49 15.28 -42.53
C ARG A 13 0.62 15.17 -41.27
N GLY A 14 0.32 16.29 -40.64
CA GLY A 14 -0.49 16.38 -39.42
C GLY A 14 -0.53 17.81 -38.89
N ALA A 15 -1.11 17.99 -37.70
CA ALA A 15 -1.14 19.27 -36.99
C ALA A 15 -0.40 19.15 -35.64
N ILE A 16 0.18 20.26 -35.17
CA ILE A 16 0.79 20.39 -33.86
C ILE A 16 0.35 21.73 -33.26
N ASP A 17 0.11 21.76 -31.96
CA ASP A 17 -0.27 22.96 -31.22
C ASP A 17 0.31 22.90 -29.79
N ASN A 18 0.32 24.02 -29.06
CA ASN A 18 0.74 24.13 -27.66
C ASN A 18 2.12 23.48 -27.35
N VAL A 19 3.11 23.72 -28.21
CA VAL A 19 4.49 23.24 -27.98
C VAL A 19 5.11 24.03 -26.82
N THR A 20 5.19 23.41 -25.65
CA THR A 20 5.73 24.03 -24.43
C THR A 20 6.89 23.24 -23.84
N ILE A 21 7.82 23.94 -23.19
CA ILE A 21 8.85 23.36 -22.33
C ILE A 21 8.62 23.91 -20.93
N ALA A 22 8.48 23.04 -19.93
CA ALA A 22 8.25 23.41 -18.55
C ALA A 22 9.31 22.78 -17.64
N THR A 23 9.59 23.43 -16.51
CA THR A 23 10.48 22.87 -15.47
C THR A 23 9.91 21.59 -14.89
N THR A 24 8.59 21.56 -14.65
CA THR A 24 7.87 20.39 -14.12
C THR A 24 6.48 20.29 -14.72
N ALA A 25 5.92 19.07 -14.69
CA ALA A 25 4.55 18.77 -15.15
C ALA A 25 3.89 17.75 -14.22
N HIS A 26 3.93 17.99 -12.91
CA HIS A 26 3.50 17.02 -11.88
C HIS A 26 2.04 16.59 -12.02
N THR A 27 1.14 17.54 -12.30
CA THR A 27 -0.30 17.25 -12.48
C THR A 27 -0.55 16.36 -13.70
N ALA A 28 0.20 16.55 -14.79
CA ALA A 28 0.10 15.68 -15.96
C ALA A 28 0.55 14.25 -15.65
N ALA A 29 1.64 14.08 -14.89
CA ALA A 29 2.09 12.77 -14.43
C ALA A 29 1.06 12.10 -13.49
N PHE A 30 0.45 12.88 -12.59
CA PHE A 30 -0.59 12.42 -11.68
C PHE A 30 -1.84 11.91 -12.42
N PHE A 31 -2.34 12.66 -13.40
CA PHE A 31 -3.50 12.22 -14.18
C PHE A 31 -3.16 11.07 -15.11
N ALA A 32 -1.96 11.03 -15.71
CA ALA A 32 -1.52 9.88 -16.49
C ALA A 32 -1.55 8.57 -15.66
N ALA A 33 -1.13 8.62 -14.39
CA ALA A 33 -1.23 7.49 -13.48
C ALA A 33 -2.68 7.15 -13.12
N SER A 34 -3.50 8.16 -12.82
CA SER A 34 -4.93 7.99 -12.46
C SER A 34 -5.73 7.37 -13.61
N ASP A 35 -5.54 7.86 -14.84
CA ASP A 35 -6.16 7.37 -16.06
C ASP A 35 -5.71 5.96 -16.42
N TRP A 36 -4.45 5.63 -16.14
CA TRP A 36 -3.96 4.26 -16.32
C TRP A 36 -4.66 3.32 -15.34
N LEU A 37 -4.77 3.69 -14.07
CA LEU A 37 -5.47 2.88 -13.05
C LEU A 37 -6.94 2.65 -13.44
N LEU A 38 -7.64 3.70 -13.88
CA LEU A 38 -9.03 3.59 -14.32
C LEU A 38 -9.21 2.60 -15.48
N ARG A 39 -8.33 2.68 -16.49
CA ARG A 39 -8.44 1.86 -17.72
C ARG A 39 -7.98 0.41 -17.55
N ASN A 40 -7.17 0.11 -16.53
CA ASN A 40 -6.54 -1.20 -16.35
C ASN A 40 -7.05 -1.95 -15.11
N GLN A 41 -8.10 -1.44 -14.45
CA GLN A 41 -8.77 -2.18 -13.37
C GLN A 41 -9.63 -3.30 -13.98
N ASP A 42 -9.44 -4.53 -13.51
CA ASP A 42 -10.22 -5.67 -13.98
C ASP A 42 -11.63 -5.73 -13.36
N GLU A 43 -12.45 -6.69 -13.81
CA GLU A 43 -13.82 -6.90 -13.37
C GLU A 43 -13.97 -7.17 -11.86
N ARG A 44 -12.92 -7.68 -11.20
CA ARG A 44 -12.91 -7.96 -9.75
C ARG A 44 -12.49 -6.73 -8.94
N GLY A 45 -12.17 -5.63 -9.61
CA GLY A 45 -11.68 -4.39 -9.00
C GLY A 45 -10.19 -4.41 -8.71
N GLY A 46 -9.46 -5.42 -9.17
CA GLY A 46 -8.03 -5.56 -8.97
C GLY A 46 -7.18 -4.95 -10.09
N TRP A 47 -5.90 -4.76 -9.80
CA TRP A 47 -4.87 -4.55 -10.82
C TRP A 47 -3.94 -5.78 -10.84
N PRO A 48 -4.17 -6.74 -11.75
CA PRO A 48 -3.45 -8.01 -11.75
C PRO A 48 -1.97 -7.81 -12.06
N ILE A 49 -1.09 -8.40 -11.24
CA ILE A 49 0.35 -8.34 -11.46
C ILE A 49 0.74 -9.50 -12.37
N MET A 50 1.05 -9.18 -13.63
CA MET A 50 1.22 -10.15 -14.71
C MET A 50 2.61 -10.81 -14.76
N VAL A 51 3.27 -10.95 -13.61
CA VAL A 51 4.58 -11.61 -13.50
C VAL A 51 4.60 -12.54 -12.31
N THR A 52 5.28 -13.69 -12.45
CA THR A 52 5.47 -14.62 -11.34
C THR A 52 6.34 -13.97 -10.26
N ARG A 53 5.93 -14.06 -8.99
CA ARG A 53 6.69 -13.57 -7.85
C ARG A 53 7.06 -14.71 -6.90
N LYS A 54 8.36 -14.94 -6.69
CA LYS A 54 8.90 -15.84 -5.67
C LYS A 54 9.41 -15.00 -4.49
N LEU A 55 8.76 -15.08 -3.33
CA LEU A 55 9.07 -14.25 -2.16
C LEU A 55 10.27 -14.76 -1.34
N GLY A 56 10.54 -16.06 -1.43
CA GLY A 56 11.64 -16.75 -0.73
C GLY A 56 11.34 -18.24 -0.59
N GLU A 57 12.31 -18.99 -0.08
CA GLU A 57 12.10 -20.40 0.26
C GLU A 57 10.97 -20.55 1.29
N GLY A 58 10.17 -21.61 1.16
CA GLY A 58 9.01 -21.87 2.02
C GLY A 58 7.69 -21.23 1.58
N PHE A 59 7.72 -20.23 0.69
CA PHE A 59 6.51 -19.67 0.08
C PHE A 59 6.26 -20.24 -1.32
N ARG A 60 5.00 -20.55 -1.63
CA ARG A 60 4.61 -20.89 -3.01
C ARG A 60 4.83 -19.70 -3.94
N PRO A 61 5.30 -19.91 -5.19
CA PRO A 61 5.31 -18.86 -6.20
C PRO A 61 3.91 -18.29 -6.41
N LEU A 62 3.81 -16.97 -6.54
CA LEU A 62 2.61 -16.28 -6.97
C LEU A 62 2.61 -16.25 -8.50
N GLU A 63 1.68 -16.97 -9.11
CA GLU A 63 1.54 -17.00 -10.57
C GLU A 63 0.93 -15.69 -11.11
N PRO A 64 1.20 -15.31 -12.37
CA PRO A 64 0.69 -14.09 -12.97
C PRO A 64 -0.82 -13.91 -12.76
N GLY A 65 -1.23 -12.69 -12.42
CA GLY A 65 -2.61 -12.35 -12.10
C GLY A 65 -2.86 -12.10 -10.61
N TRP A 66 -1.89 -12.40 -9.73
CA TRP A 66 -2.01 -12.11 -8.30
C TRP A 66 -2.22 -10.61 -8.02
N TYR A 67 -2.99 -10.29 -6.98
CA TYR A 67 -3.22 -8.93 -6.50
C TYR A 67 -2.34 -8.60 -5.29
N SER A 68 -2.12 -7.30 -5.05
CA SER A 68 -1.42 -6.82 -3.85
C SER A 68 -2.29 -5.85 -3.09
N ALA A 69 -2.45 -6.03 -1.77
CA ALA A 69 -3.15 -5.06 -0.93
C ALA A 69 -2.50 -3.67 -0.97
N MET A 70 -1.17 -3.61 -1.14
CA MET A 70 -0.46 -2.35 -1.33
C MET A 70 -0.85 -1.70 -2.66
N ALA A 71 -0.90 -2.47 -3.76
CA ALA A 71 -1.33 -1.95 -5.05
C ALA A 71 -2.76 -1.41 -4.99
N GLN A 72 -3.67 -2.16 -4.38
CA GLN A 72 -5.06 -1.73 -4.21
C GLN A 72 -5.17 -0.44 -3.38
N GLY A 73 -4.50 -0.37 -2.22
CA GLY A 73 -4.56 0.81 -1.35
C GLY A 73 -3.92 2.04 -1.97
N GLN A 74 -2.74 1.90 -2.60
CA GLN A 74 -2.10 3.01 -3.32
C GLN A 74 -2.99 3.52 -4.46
N ALA A 75 -3.60 2.61 -5.23
CA ALA A 75 -4.53 2.98 -6.29
C ALA A 75 -5.77 3.70 -5.75
N MET A 76 -6.36 3.25 -4.64
CA MET A 76 -7.45 3.98 -3.96
C MET A 76 -7.03 5.40 -3.61
N SER A 77 -5.88 5.58 -2.97
CA SER A 77 -5.35 6.91 -2.60
C SER A 77 -5.15 7.83 -3.82
N THR A 78 -4.66 7.29 -4.95
CA THR A 78 -4.52 8.06 -6.20
C THR A 78 -5.87 8.44 -6.79
N LEU A 79 -6.77 7.47 -6.95
CA LEU A 79 -8.10 7.66 -7.55
C LEU A 79 -8.98 8.59 -6.73
N VAL A 80 -8.95 8.48 -5.40
CA VAL A 80 -9.66 9.39 -4.49
C VAL A 80 -9.19 10.84 -4.69
N ARG A 81 -7.89 11.08 -4.81
CA ARG A 81 -7.35 12.42 -5.07
C ARG A 81 -7.78 12.93 -6.45
N ALA A 82 -7.82 12.06 -7.46
CA ALA A 82 -8.27 12.42 -8.80
C ALA A 82 -9.76 12.81 -8.81
N TYR A 83 -10.60 12.02 -8.13
CA TYR A 83 -12.00 12.36 -7.89
C TYR A 83 -12.16 13.69 -7.15
N LEU A 84 -11.41 13.92 -6.08
CA LEU A 84 -11.55 15.15 -5.30
C LEU A 84 -11.22 16.41 -6.12
N LEU A 85 -10.26 16.32 -7.03
CA LEU A 85 -9.85 17.42 -7.93
C LEU A 85 -10.81 17.65 -9.10
N THR A 86 -11.36 16.59 -9.68
CA THR A 86 -12.14 16.65 -10.93
C THR A 86 -13.64 16.57 -10.72
N LYS A 87 -14.07 15.98 -9.60
CA LYS A 87 -15.43 15.51 -9.31
C LYS A 87 -15.96 14.50 -10.35
N ASP A 88 -15.07 13.90 -11.14
CA ASP A 88 -15.44 12.83 -12.06
C ASP A 88 -15.67 11.52 -11.29
N GLN A 89 -16.93 11.09 -11.28
CA GLN A 89 -17.41 9.94 -10.53
C GLN A 89 -16.76 8.62 -11.00
N THR A 90 -16.19 8.55 -12.22
CA THR A 90 -15.51 7.36 -12.71
C THR A 90 -14.33 6.96 -11.81
N TYR A 91 -13.56 7.92 -11.30
CA TYR A 91 -12.46 7.66 -10.37
C TYR A 91 -12.95 7.12 -9.04
N LEU A 92 -14.01 7.71 -8.47
CA LEU A 92 -14.56 7.25 -7.19
C LEU A 92 -15.16 5.84 -7.33
N ASN A 93 -15.86 5.56 -8.43
CA ASN A 93 -16.41 4.23 -8.70
C ASN A 93 -15.30 3.17 -8.85
N ALA A 94 -14.17 3.51 -9.49
CA ALA A 94 -13.02 2.63 -9.59
C ALA A 94 -12.37 2.39 -8.22
N ALA A 95 -12.24 3.43 -7.39
CA ALA A 95 -11.73 3.30 -6.02
C ALA A 95 -12.65 2.42 -5.15
N LEU A 96 -13.97 2.58 -5.27
CA LEU A 96 -14.96 1.72 -4.59
C LEU A 96 -14.84 0.25 -5.01
N ARG A 97 -14.65 -0.03 -6.30
CA ARG A 97 -14.43 -1.41 -6.78
C ARG A 97 -13.13 -2.01 -6.25
N ALA A 98 -12.13 -1.19 -5.95
CA ALA A 98 -10.82 -1.66 -5.50
C ALA A 98 -10.84 -2.38 -4.15
N THR A 99 -11.93 -2.30 -3.38
CA THR A 99 -12.13 -3.07 -2.14
C THR A 99 -12.43 -4.55 -2.40
N GLY A 100 -12.79 -4.93 -3.64
CA GLY A 100 -13.12 -6.30 -4.05
C GLY A 100 -12.14 -7.36 -3.52
N PRO A 101 -10.84 -7.27 -3.84
CA PRO A 101 -9.85 -8.26 -3.42
C PRO A 101 -9.69 -8.44 -1.90
N TYR A 102 -10.00 -7.42 -1.08
CA TYR A 102 -9.85 -7.48 0.38
C TYR A 102 -10.84 -8.44 1.05
N LYS A 103 -11.92 -8.80 0.36
CA LYS A 103 -12.98 -9.67 0.88
C LYS A 103 -12.66 -11.14 0.72
N LEU A 104 -11.73 -11.48 -0.17
CA LEU A 104 -11.40 -12.85 -0.53
C LEU A 104 -10.06 -13.28 0.09
N PRO A 105 -9.95 -14.54 0.55
CA PRO A 105 -8.67 -15.13 0.95
C PRO A 105 -7.64 -15.11 -0.19
N SER A 106 -6.34 -15.09 0.15
CA SER A 106 -5.24 -15.22 -0.82
C SER A 106 -5.41 -16.40 -1.79
N GLU A 107 -5.83 -17.56 -1.28
CA GLU A 107 -6.06 -18.78 -2.07
C GLU A 107 -7.25 -18.68 -3.05
N GLN A 108 -8.15 -17.73 -2.83
CA GLN A 108 -9.34 -17.49 -3.67
C GLN A 108 -9.16 -16.23 -4.54
N HIS A 109 -7.91 -15.93 -4.91
CA HIS A 109 -7.57 -14.78 -5.75
C HIS A 109 -7.93 -13.43 -5.10
N GLY A 110 -7.81 -13.37 -3.77
CA GLY A 110 -7.94 -12.15 -2.98
C GLY A 110 -6.60 -11.73 -2.35
N VAL A 111 -6.69 -10.83 -1.37
CA VAL A 111 -5.53 -10.33 -0.62
C VAL A 111 -5.66 -10.55 0.88
N LYS A 112 -6.71 -11.24 1.36
CA LYS A 112 -6.93 -11.43 2.80
C LYS A 112 -6.17 -12.65 3.33
N ALA A 113 -5.41 -12.46 4.40
CA ALA A 113 -4.91 -13.50 5.27
C ALA A 113 -5.53 -13.36 6.67
N VAL A 114 -5.40 -14.41 7.49
CA VAL A 114 -5.83 -14.38 8.89
C VAL A 114 -4.70 -14.87 9.77
N PHE A 115 -4.17 -14.00 10.64
CA PHE A 115 -3.13 -14.36 11.59
C PHE A 115 -3.74 -15.12 12.77
N MET A 116 -3.26 -16.34 12.99
CA MET A 116 -3.64 -17.23 14.11
C MET A 116 -5.17 -17.37 14.31
N ASN A 117 -5.93 -17.49 13.20
CA ASN A 117 -7.39 -17.61 13.21
C ASN A 117 -8.12 -16.45 13.90
N LYS A 118 -7.48 -15.29 14.07
CA LYS A 118 -8.04 -14.17 14.85
C LYS A 118 -7.98 -12.82 14.14
N TYR A 119 -6.84 -12.45 13.57
CA TYR A 119 -6.64 -11.08 13.06
C TYR A 119 -6.62 -11.06 11.54
N ASP A 120 -7.51 -10.27 10.94
CA ASP A 120 -7.53 -10.08 9.49
C ASP A 120 -6.31 -9.27 9.04
N TRP A 121 -5.69 -9.70 7.95
CA TRP A 121 -4.53 -9.03 7.36
C TRP A 121 -4.71 -8.87 5.85
N TYR A 122 -4.21 -7.78 5.29
CA TYR A 122 -4.24 -7.51 3.86
C TYR A 122 -2.83 -7.62 3.30
N GLU A 123 -2.59 -8.66 2.53
CA GLU A 123 -1.27 -9.09 2.10
C GLU A 123 -0.72 -8.21 0.97
N GLU A 124 0.50 -7.69 1.17
CA GLU A 124 1.30 -7.13 0.06
C GLU A 124 1.59 -8.20 -0.99
N TYR A 125 1.89 -9.42 -0.53
CA TYR A 125 2.09 -10.61 -1.34
C TYR A 125 1.15 -11.70 -0.80
N PRO A 126 0.06 -12.07 -1.52
CA PRO A 126 -0.93 -13.04 -1.07
C PRO A 126 -0.40 -14.48 -1.15
N THR A 127 0.67 -14.77 -0.41
CA THR A 127 1.34 -16.08 -0.39
C THR A 127 0.58 -17.08 0.47
N THR A 128 0.89 -18.36 0.24
CA THR A 128 0.52 -19.46 1.14
C THR A 128 1.80 -20.15 1.61
N PRO A 129 2.10 -20.18 2.93
CA PRO A 129 1.37 -19.49 4.02
C PRO A 129 1.43 -17.95 3.90
N GLY A 130 0.60 -17.25 4.66
CA GLY A 130 0.59 -15.78 4.69
C GLY A 130 1.95 -15.19 5.08
N SER A 131 2.34 -14.09 4.43
CA SER A 131 3.66 -13.46 4.61
C SER A 131 3.65 -12.38 5.69
N PHE A 132 2.52 -11.68 5.83
CA PHE A 132 2.33 -10.58 6.78
C PHE A 132 3.41 -9.49 6.64
N VAL A 133 3.56 -8.93 5.44
CA VAL A 133 4.46 -7.77 5.24
C VAL A 133 3.84 -6.51 5.84
N LEU A 134 4.57 -5.83 6.73
CA LEU A 134 4.04 -4.68 7.50
C LEU A 134 3.74 -3.46 6.64
N ASN A 135 4.72 -3.03 5.83
CA ASN A 135 4.61 -1.76 5.10
C ASN A 135 3.44 -1.77 4.09
N GLY A 136 3.29 -2.83 3.29
CA GLY A 136 2.21 -2.94 2.33
C GLY A 136 0.83 -3.05 2.98
N PHE A 137 0.74 -3.71 4.14
CA PHE A 137 -0.49 -3.71 4.93
C PHE A 137 -0.88 -2.31 5.36
N ILE A 138 0.03 -1.52 5.92
CA ILE A 138 -0.30 -0.15 6.35
C ILE A 138 -0.70 0.73 5.15
N TYR A 139 -0.01 0.63 4.01
CA TYR A 139 -0.44 1.35 2.79
C TYR A 139 -1.84 0.95 2.33
N SER A 140 -2.20 -0.33 2.48
CA SER A 140 -3.56 -0.80 2.19
C SER A 140 -4.61 -0.13 3.08
N LEU A 141 -4.31 0.09 4.38
CA LEU A 141 -5.19 0.77 5.32
C LEU A 141 -5.36 2.25 4.99
N LEU A 142 -4.27 2.93 4.59
CA LEU A 142 -4.33 4.33 4.20
C LEU A 142 -5.23 4.56 2.98
N GLY A 143 -5.18 3.65 1.99
CA GLY A 143 -6.09 3.69 0.84
C GLY A 143 -7.55 3.47 1.22
N LEU A 144 -7.82 2.52 2.12
CA LEU A 144 -9.16 2.28 2.65
C LEU A 144 -9.71 3.48 3.43
N HIS A 145 -8.86 4.14 4.23
CA HIS A 145 -9.19 5.36 4.96
C HIS A 145 -9.53 6.50 4.00
N ASP A 146 -8.67 6.79 3.02
CA ASP A 146 -8.91 7.82 2.00
C ASP A 146 -10.27 7.62 1.31
N LEU A 147 -10.59 6.38 0.95
CA LEU A 147 -11.86 6.03 0.32
C LEU A 147 -13.05 6.17 1.26
N ALA A 148 -12.94 5.69 2.51
CA ALA A 148 -14.01 5.77 3.49
C ALA A 148 -14.41 7.23 3.79
N GLU A 149 -13.42 8.10 4.00
CA GLU A 149 -13.63 9.52 4.28
C GLU A 149 -14.22 10.27 3.07
N THR A 150 -13.92 9.83 1.85
CA THR A 150 -14.34 10.52 0.62
C THR A 150 -15.71 10.06 0.10
N ALA A 151 -16.02 8.77 0.23
CA ALA A 151 -17.23 8.17 -0.34
C ALA A 151 -18.51 8.45 0.49
N GLY A 152 -18.35 8.98 1.70
CA GLY A 152 -19.45 9.23 2.63
C GLY A 152 -20.02 7.95 3.25
N GLU A 153 -20.93 8.10 4.21
CA GLU A 153 -21.36 6.99 5.08
C GLU A 153 -21.94 5.78 4.34
N LYS A 154 -22.69 6.00 3.25
CA LYS A 154 -23.38 4.91 2.53
C LYS A 154 -22.43 4.13 1.62
N LEU A 155 -21.66 4.81 0.77
CA LEU A 155 -20.77 4.15 -0.19
C LEU A 155 -19.44 3.73 0.47
N GLY A 156 -18.94 4.51 1.42
CA GLY A 156 -17.69 4.24 2.16
C GLY A 156 -17.82 3.22 3.29
N ARG A 157 -19.02 2.70 3.58
CA ARG A 157 -19.23 1.75 4.68
C ARG A 157 -18.33 0.52 4.61
N GLU A 158 -18.14 -0.02 3.40
CA GLU A 158 -17.32 -1.22 3.20
C GLU A 158 -15.84 -0.94 3.46
N SER A 159 -15.29 0.13 2.89
CA SER A 159 -13.89 0.51 3.12
C SER A 159 -13.64 0.90 4.58
N GLY A 160 -14.60 1.56 5.23
CA GLY A 160 -14.53 1.88 6.67
C GLY A 160 -14.50 0.63 7.55
N LEU A 161 -15.31 -0.40 7.23
CA LEU A 161 -15.29 -1.67 7.97
C LEU A 161 -13.96 -2.41 7.81
N LEU A 162 -13.44 -2.48 6.58
CA LEU A 162 -12.13 -3.07 6.29
C LEU A 162 -11.01 -2.30 7.02
N PHE A 163 -11.02 -0.97 6.95
CA PHE A 163 -10.06 -0.13 7.66
C PHE A 163 -10.08 -0.40 9.17
N SER A 164 -11.27 -0.41 9.79
CA SER A 164 -11.42 -0.63 11.23
C SER A 164 -10.87 -1.99 11.67
N ARG A 165 -11.22 -3.09 10.96
CA ARG A 165 -10.71 -4.45 11.25
C ARG A 165 -9.19 -4.56 11.04
N GLY A 166 -8.69 -3.92 10.00
CA GLY A 166 -7.25 -3.85 9.74
C GLY A 166 -6.49 -3.08 10.81
N MET A 167 -7.04 -1.97 11.30
CA MET A 167 -6.46 -1.17 12.38
C MET A 167 -6.46 -1.91 13.72
N GLU A 168 -7.50 -2.68 14.04
CA GLU A 168 -7.50 -3.58 15.20
C GLU A 168 -6.35 -4.59 15.12
N SER A 169 -6.21 -5.23 13.97
CA SER A 169 -5.15 -6.22 13.71
C SER A 169 -3.76 -5.60 13.76
N LEU A 170 -3.57 -4.41 13.17
CA LEU A 170 -2.31 -3.67 13.23
C LEU A 170 -1.90 -3.41 14.68
N LYS A 171 -2.80 -2.87 15.50
CA LYS A 171 -2.52 -2.56 16.91
C LYS A 171 -2.11 -3.80 17.70
N ALA A 172 -2.78 -4.93 17.48
CA ALA A 172 -2.46 -6.18 18.15
C ALA A 172 -1.12 -6.79 17.69
N MET A 173 -0.79 -6.68 16.40
CA MET A 173 0.35 -7.36 15.80
C MET A 173 1.62 -6.51 15.75
N LEU A 174 1.53 -5.18 15.91
CA LEU A 174 2.67 -4.26 15.79
C LEU A 174 3.90 -4.64 16.66
N PRO A 175 3.74 -5.11 17.92
CA PRO A 175 4.87 -5.55 18.72
C PRO A 175 5.68 -6.71 18.11
N LEU A 176 5.05 -7.56 17.29
CA LEU A 176 5.72 -8.71 16.64
C LEU A 176 6.78 -8.27 15.62
N TYR A 177 6.72 -7.02 15.17
CA TYR A 177 7.68 -6.45 14.22
C TYR A 177 8.80 -5.68 14.91
N ASP A 178 8.80 -5.55 16.23
CA ASP A 178 9.81 -4.79 16.98
C ASP A 178 10.92 -5.73 17.50
N THR A 179 12.17 -5.51 17.08
CA THR A 179 13.30 -6.33 17.52
C THR A 179 13.97 -5.81 18.79
N GLY A 180 13.50 -4.67 19.32
CA GLY A 180 14.17 -3.93 20.39
C GLY A 180 15.30 -3.02 19.91
N SER A 181 15.73 -3.09 18.64
CA SER A 181 16.73 -2.19 18.06
C SER A 181 16.54 -1.90 16.56
N GLY A 182 15.34 -2.18 16.05
CA GLY A 182 14.96 -2.06 14.65
C GLY A 182 13.57 -2.65 14.44
N SER A 183 13.20 -2.90 13.19
CA SER A 183 11.95 -3.60 12.86
C SER A 183 12.17 -4.78 11.93
N ILE A 184 11.25 -5.74 11.96
CA ILE A 184 11.17 -6.87 11.02
C ILE A 184 10.31 -6.43 9.83
N TYR A 185 10.63 -6.91 8.62
CA TYR A 185 9.88 -6.59 7.41
C TYR A 185 8.57 -7.39 7.30
N ASP A 186 8.62 -8.66 7.69
CA ASP A 186 7.52 -9.62 7.58
C ASP A 186 7.58 -10.68 8.69
N LEU A 187 6.50 -11.45 8.88
CA LEU A 187 6.44 -12.49 9.92
C LEU A 187 6.90 -13.87 9.43
N ARG A 188 7.73 -13.96 8.37
CA ARG A 188 8.16 -15.27 7.82
C ARG A 188 8.87 -16.15 8.84
N HIS A 189 9.58 -15.55 9.78
CA HIS A 189 10.29 -16.27 10.84
C HIS A 189 9.34 -17.06 11.75
N TYR A 190 8.16 -16.50 12.02
CA TYR A 190 7.11 -17.19 12.75
C TYR A 190 6.38 -18.21 11.87
N MET A 191 6.06 -17.84 10.62
CA MET A 191 5.26 -18.67 9.73
C MET A 191 6.01 -19.88 9.15
N LEU A 192 7.33 -19.77 8.98
CA LEU A 192 8.18 -20.79 8.37
C LEU A 192 9.22 -21.38 9.33
N GLY A 193 9.33 -20.86 10.56
CA GLY A 193 10.35 -21.31 11.52
C GLY A 193 11.77 -20.94 11.12
N THR A 194 11.96 -19.85 10.36
CA THR A 194 13.26 -19.38 9.88
C THR A 194 13.78 -18.18 10.67
N ALA A 195 14.98 -17.69 10.33
CA ALA A 195 15.47 -16.42 10.88
C ALA A 195 14.57 -15.22 10.50
N PRO A 196 14.49 -14.17 11.35
CA PRO A 196 13.81 -12.91 11.04
C PRO A 196 14.31 -12.24 9.76
N ASN A 197 13.39 -11.84 8.90
CA ASN A 197 13.69 -10.97 7.77
C ASN A 197 13.73 -9.51 8.23
N LEU A 198 14.91 -9.05 8.66
CA LEU A 198 15.08 -7.69 9.19
C LEU A 198 14.76 -6.63 8.14
N ALA A 199 13.98 -5.63 8.52
CA ALA A 199 13.76 -4.48 7.66
C ALA A 199 15.05 -3.67 7.60
N ARG A 200 15.60 -3.49 6.39
CA ARG A 200 16.72 -2.58 6.16
C ARG A 200 16.28 -1.13 6.51
N TRP A 201 17.22 -0.22 6.74
CA TRP A 201 16.93 1.07 7.39
C TRP A 201 15.92 1.97 6.67
N ASP A 202 15.85 1.96 5.34
CA ASP A 202 14.83 2.71 4.58
C ASP A 202 13.40 2.14 4.76
N TYR A 203 13.24 0.83 4.94
CA TYR A 203 11.96 0.24 5.34
C TYR A 203 11.65 0.55 6.81
N HIS A 204 12.66 0.56 7.69
CA HIS A 204 12.43 0.98 9.06
C HIS A 204 11.92 2.44 9.13
N THR A 205 12.52 3.36 8.36
CA THR A 205 12.02 4.74 8.27
C THR A 205 10.66 4.82 7.57
N THR A 206 10.38 3.95 6.59
CA THR A 206 9.05 3.83 5.98
C THR A 206 8.01 3.44 7.03
N HIS A 207 8.28 2.42 7.85
CA HIS A 207 7.35 2.04 8.91
C HIS A 207 7.14 3.18 9.92
N ILE A 208 8.20 3.90 10.31
CA ILE A 208 8.07 5.08 11.17
C ILE A 208 7.16 6.13 10.53
N ASN A 209 7.36 6.49 9.26
CA ASN A 209 6.55 7.48 8.55
C ASN A 209 5.08 7.07 8.46
N GLN A 210 4.83 5.79 8.17
CA GLN A 210 3.50 5.22 8.12
C GLN A 210 2.79 5.29 9.47
N LEU A 211 3.45 4.87 10.56
CA LEU A 211 2.89 4.94 11.90
C LEU A 211 2.69 6.38 12.38
N GLN A 212 3.56 7.31 11.97
CA GLN A 212 3.37 8.74 12.24
C GLN A 212 2.11 9.29 11.56
N LEU A 213 1.85 8.89 10.32
CA LEU A 213 0.63 9.26 9.60
C LEU A 213 -0.61 8.63 10.26
N LEU A 214 -0.54 7.35 10.65
CA LEU A 214 -1.63 6.71 11.39
C LEU A 214 -1.90 7.40 12.73
N ALA A 215 -0.85 7.84 13.44
CA ALA A 215 -1.00 8.56 14.71
C ALA A 215 -1.68 9.94 14.57
N SER A 216 -1.78 10.51 13.36
CA SER A 216 -2.53 11.76 13.13
C SER A 216 -4.01 11.54 12.83
N ILE A 217 -4.42 10.30 12.54
CA ILE A 217 -5.83 9.93 12.26
C ILE A 217 -6.43 9.04 13.36
N ASP A 218 -5.60 8.35 14.15
CA ASP A 218 -6.01 7.50 15.27
C ASP A 218 -5.19 7.83 16.52
N ASN A 219 -5.89 8.19 17.61
CA ASN A 219 -5.29 8.65 18.85
C ASN A 219 -4.73 7.53 19.75
N ALA A 220 -4.77 6.26 19.33
CA ALA A 220 -4.27 5.14 20.12
C ALA A 220 -2.79 5.35 20.56
N PRO A 221 -2.48 5.24 21.86
CA PRO A 221 -1.12 5.50 22.38
C PRO A 221 -0.02 4.66 21.71
N ILE A 222 -0.36 3.43 21.32
CA ILE A 222 0.58 2.48 20.70
C ILE A 222 1.34 3.07 19.51
N PHE A 223 0.68 3.86 18.65
CA PHE A 223 1.37 4.45 17.49
C PHE A 223 2.41 5.47 17.92
N ARG A 224 2.07 6.36 18.87
CA ARG A 224 2.99 7.38 19.38
C ARG A 224 4.17 6.74 20.15
N ASP A 225 3.89 5.71 20.94
CA ASP A 225 4.90 5.00 21.72
C ASP A 225 5.88 4.23 20.82
N VAL A 226 5.36 3.50 19.83
CA VAL A 226 6.18 2.76 18.85
C VAL A 226 7.00 3.72 18.00
N VAL A 227 6.40 4.80 17.47
CA VAL A 227 7.13 5.82 16.69
C VAL A 227 8.27 6.42 17.50
N LYS A 228 8.02 6.81 18.76
CA LYS A 228 9.05 7.38 19.64
C LYS A 228 10.21 6.40 19.83
N ARG A 229 9.88 5.13 20.10
CA ARG A 229 10.87 4.06 20.30
C ARG A 229 11.65 3.75 19.02
N TRP A 230 10.99 3.56 17.89
CA TRP A 230 11.63 3.25 16.62
C TRP A 230 12.51 4.39 16.11
N LYS A 231 12.10 5.66 16.30
CA LYS A 231 12.98 6.80 16.04
C LYS A 231 14.28 6.78 16.84
N SER A 232 14.26 6.25 18.06
CA SER A 232 15.49 6.12 18.85
C SER A 232 16.47 5.11 18.26
N TYR A 233 15.97 4.07 17.57
CA TYR A 233 16.79 3.02 16.95
C TYR A 233 17.67 3.57 15.82
N LEU A 234 17.19 4.59 15.10
CA LEU A 234 17.97 5.31 14.09
C LEU A 234 19.24 5.98 14.64
N LYS A 235 19.32 6.17 15.97
CA LYS A 235 20.48 6.77 16.66
C LYS A 235 21.18 5.77 17.59
N GLY A 236 21.00 4.47 17.35
CA GLY A 236 21.59 3.41 18.18
C GLY A 236 20.87 3.16 19.51
N GLY A 237 19.69 3.76 19.72
CA GLY A 237 18.84 3.42 20.86
C GLY A 237 18.43 1.95 20.84
N ARG A 238 18.22 1.36 22.01
CA ARG A 238 17.79 -0.03 22.19
C ARG A 238 16.76 -0.11 23.29
N ALA A 239 15.85 -1.08 23.20
CA ALA A 239 15.00 -1.46 24.32
C ALA A 239 15.89 -1.94 25.48
N LYS A 240 15.45 -1.65 26.72
CA LYS A 240 16.17 -2.12 27.91
C LYS A 240 16.15 -3.65 27.94
N HIS A 241 17.28 -4.26 28.30
CA HIS A 241 17.34 -5.66 28.69
C HIS A 241 17.02 -5.81 30.18
N ASN A 242 16.75 -7.03 30.62
CA ASN A 242 16.55 -7.38 32.02
C ASN A 242 17.83 -7.26 32.87
#